data_AF-A0A4Y8DJI0-F1
#
_entry.id   AF-A0A4Y8DJI0-F1
#
_cell.length_a   1.000
_cell.length_b   1.000
_cell.length_c   1.000
_cell.angle_alpha   90.00
_cell.angle_beta   90.00
_cell.angle_gamma   90.00
#
_symmetry.space_group_name_H-M   'P 1'
#
loop_
_entity.id
_entity.type
_entity.pdbx_description
1 polymer ?
#
loop_
_entity_poly.entity_id
_entity_poly.type
_entity_poly.pdbx_seq_one_letter_code
_entity_poly.pdbx_strand_id
1 'polypeptide(L)'
;MLDKTALSAWEDGVGYATATAFVRADASAVALADLHGASRNPVTKLKLAAKQAGRSEPTVLSCTVDISKEDSVQAMYEIISERFGGRVDIFINNEAHMEPYKPLLDSDPDVDWRTWEVNSHGILNIARAFFPMQLSTRGENNGLCTMINVSSSGALSARPGSACYRSSKLAILRLTESLQFLFIFTASRQNYQNTC
;
A
#
# COMPACT_ATOMS: atom_id res chain seq x y z
N MET A 1 7.77 -7.53 -17.23
CA MET A 1 6.41 -7.98 -16.91
C MET A 1 6.22 -7.67 -15.41
N LEU A 2 5.13 -6.98 -15.03
CA LEU A 2 4.86 -6.61 -13.63
C LEU A 2 4.19 -7.82 -12.98
N ASP A 3 4.98 -8.66 -12.32
CA ASP A 3 4.54 -10.03 -12.03
C ASP A 3 4.00 -10.17 -10.60
N LYS A 4 4.42 -9.30 -9.66
CA LYS A 4 4.10 -9.43 -8.23
C LYS A 4 3.62 -8.10 -7.65
N THR A 5 2.36 -8.07 -7.24
CA THR A 5 1.70 -6.88 -6.67
C THR A 5 1.47 -7.11 -5.18
N ALA A 6 1.90 -6.18 -4.33
CA ALA A 6 1.47 -6.11 -2.94
C ALA A 6 0.42 -5.00 -2.83
N LEU A 7 -0.74 -5.35 -2.30
CA LEU A 7 -1.84 -4.43 -2.19
C LEU A 7 -2.48 -4.52 -0.81
N SER A 8 -3.12 -3.45 -0.46
CA SER A 8 -3.70 -3.21 0.82
C SER A 8 -5.18 -2.92 0.53
N ALA A 9 -6.07 -3.78 1.05
CA ALA A 9 -7.43 -3.91 0.53
C ALA A 9 -8.43 -4.55 1.48
N TRP A 10 -9.50 -3.79 1.71
CA TRP A 10 -10.82 -4.23 2.14
C TRP A 10 -11.65 -4.80 0.97
N GLU A 11 -12.46 -5.83 1.24
CA GLU A 11 -13.14 -6.69 0.24
C GLU A 11 -14.13 -6.02 -0.73
N ASP A 12 -14.71 -4.88 -0.36
CA ASP A 12 -15.62 -4.08 -1.19
C ASP A 12 -15.06 -2.66 -1.50
N GLY A 13 -13.78 -2.42 -1.20
CA GLY A 13 -13.13 -1.12 -1.35
C GLY A 13 -12.40 -0.93 -2.68
N VAL A 14 -11.86 0.28 -2.87
CA VAL A 14 -10.97 0.62 -4.00
C VAL A 14 -9.81 -0.36 -4.10
N GLY A 15 -9.22 -0.74 -2.96
CA GLY A 15 -8.17 -1.74 -2.90
C GLY A 15 -8.56 -3.06 -3.57
N TYR A 16 -9.68 -3.68 -3.18
CA TYR A 16 -10.10 -4.95 -3.79
C TYR A 16 -10.38 -4.83 -5.30
N ALA A 17 -11.00 -3.72 -5.74
CA ALA A 17 -11.20 -3.47 -7.16
C ALA A 17 -9.85 -3.36 -7.91
N THR A 18 -8.86 -2.71 -7.31
CA THR A 18 -7.51 -2.62 -7.86
C THR A 18 -6.83 -3.98 -7.92
N ALA A 19 -6.88 -4.79 -6.85
CA ALA A 19 -6.37 -6.18 -6.87
C ALA A 19 -7.04 -7.01 -7.97
N THR A 20 -8.35 -6.88 -8.14
CA THR A 20 -9.12 -7.54 -9.20
C THR A 20 -8.62 -7.15 -10.59
N ALA A 21 -8.32 -5.86 -10.81
CA ALA A 21 -7.75 -5.39 -12.07
C ALA A 21 -6.36 -5.99 -12.32
N PHE A 22 -5.50 -6.08 -11.30
CA PHE A 22 -4.17 -6.67 -11.41
C PHE A 22 -4.20 -8.16 -11.75
N VAL A 23 -5.04 -8.96 -11.07
CA VAL A 23 -5.14 -10.39 -11.39
C VAL A 23 -5.73 -10.65 -12.78
N ARG A 24 -6.65 -9.79 -13.25
CA ARG A 24 -7.15 -9.84 -14.65
C ARG A 24 -6.07 -9.44 -15.67
N ALA A 25 -5.11 -8.63 -15.24
CA ALA A 25 -3.92 -8.25 -15.99
C ALA A 25 -2.74 -9.22 -15.83
N ASP A 26 -2.98 -10.42 -15.27
CA ASP A 26 -2.00 -11.52 -15.13
C ASP A 26 -0.94 -11.32 -14.05
N ALA A 27 -1.23 -10.52 -13.01
CA ALA A 27 -0.38 -10.48 -11.83
C ALA A 27 -0.30 -11.89 -11.20
N SER A 28 0.90 -12.46 -11.14
CA SER A 28 1.15 -13.82 -10.65
C SER A 28 0.99 -13.97 -9.13
N ALA A 29 1.11 -12.85 -8.41
CA ALA A 29 0.95 -12.82 -6.96
C ALA A 29 0.30 -11.51 -6.48
N VAL A 30 -0.62 -11.61 -5.52
CA VAL A 30 -1.32 -10.48 -4.87
C VAL A 30 -1.39 -10.70 -3.36
N ALA A 31 -0.86 -9.77 -2.57
CA ALA A 31 -1.15 -9.71 -1.14
C ALA A 31 -2.31 -8.74 -0.92
N LEU A 32 -3.23 -9.06 0.00
CA LEU A 32 -4.29 -8.19 0.50
C LEU A 32 -4.05 -7.94 1.99
N ALA A 33 -3.82 -6.69 2.36
CA ALA A 33 -3.57 -6.31 3.74
C ALA A 33 -4.74 -5.49 4.31
N ASP A 34 -5.21 -5.80 5.52
CA ASP A 34 -6.26 -5.06 6.21
C ASP A 34 -6.09 -5.18 7.75
N LEU A 35 -6.56 -4.20 8.51
CA LEU A 35 -6.48 -4.19 9.98
C LEU A 35 -7.20 -5.38 10.63
N HIS A 36 -8.29 -5.85 10.02
CA HIS A 36 -9.09 -6.98 10.51
C HIS A 36 -8.84 -8.25 9.71
N GLY A 37 -7.84 -8.24 8.82
CA GLY A 37 -7.57 -9.29 7.85
C GLY A 37 -8.61 -9.29 6.72
N ALA A 38 -8.30 -9.99 5.62
CA ALA A 38 -9.29 -10.22 4.58
C ALA A 38 -10.12 -11.46 4.94
N SER A 39 -11.44 -11.41 4.75
CA SER A 39 -12.29 -12.59 4.93
C SER A 39 -11.83 -13.74 4.00
N ARG A 40 -12.32 -14.99 4.13
CA ARG A 40 -11.96 -16.06 3.16
C ARG A 40 -12.47 -15.77 1.73
N ASN A 41 -13.41 -14.83 1.60
CA ASN A 41 -14.11 -14.51 0.38
C ASN A 41 -13.24 -13.84 -0.72
N PRO A 42 -12.40 -12.83 -0.44
CA PRO A 42 -11.68 -12.05 -1.44
C PRO A 42 -10.61 -12.88 -2.13
N VAL A 43 -9.93 -13.78 -1.41
CA VAL A 43 -8.94 -14.70 -1.99
C VAL A 43 -9.58 -15.56 -3.08
N THR A 44 -10.73 -16.17 -2.76
CA THR A 44 -11.47 -17.02 -3.69
C THR A 44 -11.97 -16.21 -4.89
N LYS A 45 -12.51 -15.02 -4.64
CA LYS A 45 -13.03 -14.14 -5.69
C LYS A 45 -11.92 -13.62 -6.62
N LEU A 46 -10.72 -13.30 -6.12
CA LEU A 46 -9.59 -12.88 -6.97
C LEU A 46 -9.10 -14.01 -7.88
N LYS A 47 -8.99 -15.24 -7.36
CA LYS A 47 -8.67 -16.41 -8.19
C LYS A 47 -9.73 -16.66 -9.27
N LEU A 48 -11.00 -16.53 -8.91
CA LEU A 48 -12.10 -16.62 -9.88
C LEU A 48 -12.00 -15.51 -10.94
N ALA A 49 -11.69 -14.27 -10.54
CA ALA A 49 -11.55 -13.15 -11.47
C ALA A 49 -10.40 -13.36 -12.46
N ALA A 50 -9.26 -13.91 -12.02
CA ALA A 50 -8.16 -14.30 -12.89
C ALA A 50 -8.60 -15.38 -13.90
N LYS A 51 -9.25 -16.44 -13.42
CA LYS A 51 -9.78 -17.53 -14.25
C LYS A 51 -10.78 -17.02 -15.30
N GLN A 52 -11.71 -16.16 -14.90
CA GLN A 52 -12.69 -15.55 -15.81
C GLN A 52 -12.04 -14.69 -16.90
N ALA A 53 -10.87 -14.12 -16.62
CA ALA A 53 -10.08 -13.37 -17.59
C ALA A 53 -9.10 -14.25 -18.40
N GLY A 54 -9.15 -15.57 -18.26
CA GLY A 54 -8.26 -16.50 -18.96
C GLY A 54 -6.80 -16.41 -18.50
N ARG A 55 -6.55 -15.95 -17.27
CA ARG A 55 -5.21 -15.80 -16.67
C ARG A 55 -4.82 -17.02 -15.84
N SER A 56 -3.53 -17.15 -15.58
CA SER A 56 -3.01 -18.16 -14.65
C SER A 56 -3.55 -17.92 -13.24
N GLU A 57 -3.70 -18.98 -12.44
CA GLU A 57 -4.14 -18.81 -11.06
C GLU A 57 -3.06 -18.06 -10.24
N PRO A 58 -3.39 -16.89 -9.65
CA PRO A 58 -2.41 -16.13 -8.89
C PRO A 58 -2.21 -16.70 -7.48
N THR A 59 -1.02 -16.51 -6.93
CA THR A 59 -0.81 -16.64 -5.48
C THR A 59 -1.50 -15.47 -4.78
N VAL A 60 -2.45 -15.75 -3.90
CA VAL A 60 -3.13 -14.69 -3.14
C VAL A 60 -2.90 -14.87 -1.66
N LEU A 61 -2.40 -13.82 -0.99
CA LEU A 61 -2.19 -13.78 0.45
C LEU A 61 -3.20 -12.84 1.10
N SER A 62 -3.60 -13.16 2.33
CA SER A 62 -4.28 -12.22 3.22
C SER A 62 -3.37 -11.95 4.41
N CYS A 63 -3.15 -10.67 4.69
CA CYS A 63 -2.32 -10.19 5.79
C CYS A 63 -3.19 -9.34 6.72
N THR A 64 -3.11 -9.61 8.02
CA THR A 64 -3.66 -8.70 9.04
C THR A 64 -2.58 -7.69 9.39
N VAL A 65 -2.83 -6.39 9.19
CA VAL A 65 -1.82 -5.35 9.43
C VAL A 65 -2.43 -4.07 9.97
N ASP A 66 -1.87 -3.56 11.08
CA ASP A 66 -2.02 -2.17 11.46
C ASP A 66 -0.84 -1.37 10.92
N ILE A 67 -1.04 -0.64 9.83
CA ILE A 67 0.03 0.12 9.19
C ILE A 67 0.61 1.21 10.10
N SER A 68 -0.13 1.64 11.14
CA SER A 68 0.39 2.61 12.10
C SER A 68 1.46 2.03 13.03
N LYS A 69 1.65 0.70 13.05
CA LYS A 69 2.55 -0.01 13.96
C LYS A 69 3.68 -0.66 13.16
N GLU A 70 4.91 -0.28 13.46
CA GLU A 70 6.11 -0.76 12.75
C GLU A 70 6.24 -2.29 12.81
N ASP A 71 6.11 -2.88 13.99
CA ASP A 71 6.18 -4.35 14.16
C ASP A 71 5.11 -5.09 13.35
N SER A 72 3.92 -4.50 13.22
CA SER A 72 2.83 -5.09 12.41
C SER A 72 3.16 -5.06 10.92
N VAL A 73 3.76 -3.96 10.44
CA VAL A 73 4.23 -3.84 9.06
C VAL A 73 5.39 -4.79 8.80
N GLN A 74 6.30 -4.95 9.76
CA GLN A 74 7.42 -5.87 9.67
C GLN A 74 6.97 -7.34 9.57
N ALA A 75 5.97 -7.74 10.36
CA ALA A 75 5.38 -9.07 10.24
C ALA A 75 4.77 -9.32 8.84
N MET A 76 4.09 -8.31 8.27
CA MET A 76 3.59 -8.40 6.89
C MET A 76 4.73 -8.50 5.87
N TYR A 77 5.81 -7.75 6.06
CA TYR A 77 7.01 -7.81 5.23
C TYR A 77 7.59 -9.22 5.19
N GLU A 78 7.74 -9.89 6.34
CA GLU A 78 8.29 -11.25 6.43
C GLU A 78 7.44 -12.26 5.64
N ILE A 79 6.12 -12.22 5.82
CA ILE A 79 5.18 -13.09 5.09
C ILE A 79 5.29 -12.87 3.58
N ILE A 80 5.30 -11.61 3.13
CA ILE A 80 5.40 -11.27 1.70
C ILE A 80 6.76 -11.68 1.17
N SER A 81 7.85 -11.42 1.90
CA SER A 81 9.21 -11.79 1.50
C SER A 81 9.34 -13.30 1.29
N GLU A 82 8.87 -14.11 2.23
CA GLU A 82 8.91 -15.57 2.10
C GLU A 82 8.08 -16.05 0.91
N ARG A 83 6.83 -15.58 0.80
CA ARG A 83 5.87 -16.12 -0.15
C ARG A 83 6.03 -15.59 -1.57
N PHE A 84 6.55 -14.37 -1.72
CA PHE A 84 6.81 -13.75 -3.01
C PHE A 84 8.29 -13.82 -3.41
N GLY A 85 9.14 -14.48 -2.61
CA GLY A 85 10.56 -14.66 -2.91
C GLY A 85 11.34 -13.34 -2.89
N GLY A 86 11.11 -12.52 -1.87
CA GLY A 86 11.81 -11.26 -1.66
C GLY A 86 11.50 -10.16 -2.68
N ARG A 87 10.38 -10.29 -3.42
CA ARG A 87 10.05 -9.41 -4.55
C ARG A 87 8.67 -8.78 -4.43
N VAL A 88 8.61 -7.47 -4.65
CA VAL A 88 7.38 -6.68 -4.83
C VAL A 88 7.62 -5.65 -5.93
N ASP A 89 6.86 -5.72 -7.02
CA ASP A 89 6.97 -4.76 -8.12
C ASP A 89 6.09 -3.53 -7.85
N ILE A 90 4.87 -3.74 -7.39
CA ILE A 90 3.90 -2.68 -7.15
C ILE A 90 3.44 -2.74 -5.71
N PHE A 91 3.53 -1.62 -5.00
CA PHE A 91 2.94 -1.45 -3.68
C PHE A 91 1.87 -0.37 -3.73
N ILE A 92 0.66 -0.65 -3.26
CA ILE A 92 -0.42 0.35 -3.22
C ILE A 92 -0.79 0.60 -1.77
N ASN A 93 -0.57 1.82 -1.29
CA ASN A 93 -1.01 2.32 0.01
C ASN A 93 -2.43 2.88 -0.13
N ASN A 94 -3.43 2.07 0.20
CA ASN A 94 -4.83 2.43 0.06
C ASN A 94 -5.52 2.65 1.42
N GLU A 95 -5.03 2.04 2.51
CA GLU A 95 -5.65 2.16 3.83
C GLU A 95 -5.76 3.61 4.25
N ALA A 96 -6.88 3.91 4.89
CA ALA A 96 -7.10 5.17 5.54
C ALA A 96 -8.03 5.00 6.72
N HIS A 97 -7.75 5.73 7.78
CA HIS A 97 -8.71 6.05 8.83
C HIS A 97 -9.35 7.39 8.51
N MET A 98 -10.64 7.54 8.79
CA MET A 98 -11.37 8.80 8.71
C MET A 98 -12.09 9.02 10.03
N GLU A 99 -11.81 10.12 10.70
CA GLU A 99 -12.50 10.50 11.92
C GLU A 99 -14.01 10.73 11.65
N PRO A 100 -14.88 10.57 12.67
CA PRO A 100 -16.28 10.93 12.57
C PRO A 100 -16.47 12.37 12.13
N TYR A 101 -17.47 12.62 11.27
CA TYR A 101 -17.73 13.97 10.77
C TYR A 101 -18.32 14.89 11.87
N LYS A 102 -17.47 15.65 12.56
CA LYS A 102 -17.86 16.48 13.72
C LYS A 102 -17.14 17.82 13.78
N PRO A 103 -17.77 18.90 14.28
CA PRO A 103 -17.06 20.13 14.63
C PRO A 103 -15.86 19.83 15.54
N LEU A 104 -14.78 20.61 15.41
CA LEU A 104 -13.55 20.40 16.20
C LEU A 104 -13.79 20.46 17.72
N LEU A 105 -14.78 21.24 18.17
CA LEU A 105 -15.12 21.33 19.59
C LEU A 105 -15.84 20.09 20.13
N ASP A 106 -16.38 19.25 19.24
CA ASP A 106 -17.09 18.01 19.56
C ASP A 106 -16.33 16.75 19.13
N SER A 107 -15.13 16.92 18.53
CA SER A 107 -14.28 15.81 18.11
C SER A 107 -13.47 15.26 19.28
N ASP A 108 -13.00 14.03 19.11
CA ASP A 108 -12.13 13.38 20.07
C ASP A 108 -10.69 13.54 19.58
N PRO A 109 -9.82 14.26 20.33
CA PRO A 109 -8.43 14.49 19.94
C PRO A 109 -7.64 13.19 19.67
N ASP A 110 -7.96 12.10 20.37
CA ASP A 110 -7.24 10.83 20.20
C ASP A 110 -7.66 10.16 18.87
N VAL A 111 -8.94 10.26 18.50
CA VAL A 111 -9.46 9.76 17.21
C VAL A 111 -8.92 10.62 16.05
N ASP A 112 -8.85 11.93 16.26
CA ASP A 112 -8.28 12.88 15.30
C ASP A 112 -6.79 12.59 15.04
N TRP A 113 -6.03 12.35 16.11
CA TRP A 113 -4.61 11.98 16.00
C TRP A 113 -4.44 10.60 15.38
N ARG A 114 -5.30 9.63 15.72
CA ARG A 114 -5.32 8.30 15.11
C ARG A 114 -5.47 8.37 13.59
N THR A 115 -6.29 9.28 13.06
CA THR A 115 -6.37 9.52 11.61
C THR A 115 -5.01 9.87 11.02
N TRP A 116 -4.27 10.76 11.66
CA TRP A 116 -2.93 11.14 11.22
C TRP A 116 -1.91 10.00 11.32
N GLU A 117 -1.95 9.23 12.40
CA GLU A 117 -1.08 8.07 12.58
C GLU A 117 -1.28 7.05 11.48
N VAL A 118 -2.53 6.68 11.16
CA VAL A 118 -2.81 5.70 10.10
C VAL A 118 -2.45 6.27 8.72
N ASN A 119 -2.95 7.46 8.38
CA ASN A 119 -2.89 7.96 7.00
C ASN A 119 -1.50 8.50 6.61
N SER A 120 -0.77 9.08 7.56
CA SER A 120 0.52 9.72 7.29
C SER A 120 1.68 8.87 7.80
N HIS A 121 1.68 8.51 9.09
CA HIS A 121 2.76 7.73 9.67
C HIS A 121 2.77 6.29 9.12
N GLY A 122 1.59 5.71 8.86
CA GLY A 122 1.48 4.38 8.28
C GLY A 122 2.17 4.24 6.93
N ILE A 123 2.04 5.24 6.04
CA ILE A 123 2.75 5.23 4.75
C ILE A 123 4.27 5.25 4.94
N LEU A 124 4.77 5.99 5.93
CA LEU A 124 6.20 6.02 6.24
C LEU A 124 6.69 4.66 6.73
N ASN A 125 5.92 3.97 7.58
CA ASN A 125 6.25 2.62 8.03
C ASN A 125 6.33 1.64 6.85
N ILE A 126 5.34 1.69 5.96
CA ILE A 126 5.34 0.87 4.74
C ILE A 126 6.54 1.19 3.86
N ALA A 127 6.81 2.48 3.60
CA ALA A 127 7.94 2.90 2.77
C ALA A 127 9.26 2.41 3.35
N ARG A 128 9.48 2.54 4.67
CA ARG A 128 10.69 2.04 5.34
C ARG A 128 10.88 0.53 5.16
N ALA A 129 9.81 -0.25 5.32
CA ALA A 129 9.89 -1.71 5.22
C ALA A 129 10.05 -2.20 3.77
N PHE A 130 9.30 -1.64 2.82
CA PHE A 130 9.21 -2.19 1.46
C PHE A 130 10.11 -1.51 0.42
N PHE A 131 10.64 -0.30 0.67
CA PHE A 131 11.59 0.33 -0.25
C PHE A 131 12.84 -0.50 -0.54
N PRO A 132 13.52 -1.09 0.47
CA PRO A 132 14.67 -1.95 0.21
C PRO A 132 14.32 -3.13 -0.70
N MET A 133 13.15 -3.75 -0.51
CA MET A 133 12.66 -4.85 -1.33
C MET A 133 12.39 -4.41 -2.78
N GLN A 134 11.75 -3.26 -3.00
CA GLN A 134 11.51 -2.70 -4.33
C GLN A 134 12.82 -2.30 -5.03
N LEU A 135 13.81 -1.77 -4.30
CA LEU A 135 15.12 -1.45 -4.85
C LEU A 135 15.89 -2.72 -5.29
N SER A 136 15.88 -3.78 -4.48
CA SER A 136 16.46 -5.08 -4.85
C SER A 136 15.78 -5.65 -6.09
N THR A 137 14.43 -5.67 -6.09
CA THR A 137 13.61 -6.13 -7.21
C THR A 137 13.97 -5.44 -8.52
N ARG A 138 14.12 -4.11 -8.47
CA ARG A 138 14.51 -3.28 -9.61
C ARG A 138 15.92 -3.62 -10.11
N GLY A 139 16.88 -3.77 -9.19
CA GLY A 139 18.28 -4.06 -9.52
C GLY A 139 18.47 -5.40 -10.23
N GLU A 140 17.76 -6.44 -9.79
CA GLU A 140 17.89 -7.79 -10.36
C GLU A 140 17.25 -7.93 -11.74
N ASN A 141 16.14 -7.22 -12.00
CA ASN A 141 15.32 -7.46 -13.19
C ASN A 141 15.33 -6.31 -14.20
N ASN A 142 16.08 -5.22 -13.95
CA ASN A 142 15.90 -3.94 -14.62
C ASN A 142 14.42 -3.51 -14.69
N GLY A 143 13.63 -3.98 -13.72
CA GLY A 143 12.17 -3.88 -13.70
C GLY A 143 11.72 -2.54 -13.14
N LEU A 144 10.56 -2.07 -13.60
CA LEU A 144 9.92 -0.91 -12.98
C LEU A 144 9.30 -1.33 -11.65
N CYS A 145 9.63 -0.62 -10.58
CA CYS A 145 8.91 -0.72 -9.31
C CYS A 145 8.10 0.57 -9.08
N THR A 146 6.89 0.42 -8.58
CA THR A 146 5.95 1.54 -8.38
C THR A 146 5.34 1.48 -6.98
N MET A 147 5.38 2.58 -6.25
CA MET A 147 4.58 2.77 -5.05
C MET A 147 3.47 3.79 -5.35
N ILE A 148 2.22 3.41 -5.12
CA ILE A 148 1.04 4.24 -5.36
C ILE A 148 0.43 4.59 -4.01
N ASN A 149 0.32 5.88 -3.71
CA ASN A 149 -0.31 6.35 -2.48
C ASN A 149 -1.67 6.98 -2.78
N VAL A 150 -2.74 6.40 -2.24
CA VAL A 150 -4.12 6.82 -2.51
C VAL A 150 -4.49 8.00 -1.62
N SER A 151 -4.50 9.20 -2.22
CA SER A 151 -5.01 10.41 -1.56
C SER A 151 -6.54 10.54 -1.75
N SER A 152 -7.09 11.75 -1.70
CA SER A 152 -8.51 12.04 -1.85
C SER A 152 -8.70 13.45 -2.44
N SER A 153 -9.81 13.69 -3.13
CA SER A 153 -10.27 15.06 -3.44
C SER A 153 -10.47 15.92 -2.17
N GLY A 154 -10.66 15.27 -1.01
CA GLY A 154 -10.65 15.92 0.29
C GLY A 154 -9.35 16.66 0.62
N ALA A 155 -8.21 16.27 0.03
CA ALA A 155 -6.93 16.97 0.17
C ALA A 155 -6.94 18.38 -0.45
N LEU A 156 -7.83 18.63 -1.42
CA LEU A 156 -7.87 19.86 -2.23
C LEU A 156 -8.94 20.85 -1.77
N SER A 157 -9.68 20.53 -0.72
CA SER A 157 -10.76 21.41 -0.22
C SER A 157 -10.87 21.36 1.30
N ALA A 158 -11.01 22.53 1.92
CA ALA A 158 -11.35 22.63 3.33
C ALA A 158 -12.86 22.49 3.52
N ARG A 159 -13.29 21.62 4.42
CA ARG A 159 -14.68 21.57 4.91
C ARG A 159 -14.65 21.39 6.42
N PRO A 160 -15.63 21.95 7.16
CA PRO A 160 -15.84 21.59 8.56
C PRO A 160 -16.01 20.08 8.70
N GLY A 161 -15.76 19.51 9.88
CA GLY A 161 -16.15 18.13 10.18
C GLY A 161 -15.07 17.06 9.98
N SER A 162 -14.00 17.30 9.20
CA SER A 162 -12.99 16.28 8.92
C SER A 162 -11.60 16.85 8.64
N ALA A 163 -11.14 17.72 9.53
CA ALA A 163 -9.89 18.44 9.37
C ALA A 163 -8.67 17.49 9.32
N CYS A 164 -8.66 16.44 10.14
CA CYS A 164 -7.54 15.51 10.27
C CYS A 164 -7.45 14.55 9.08
N TYR A 165 -8.58 14.03 8.60
CA TYR A 165 -8.64 13.25 7.37
C TYR A 165 -8.17 14.07 6.16
N ARG A 166 -8.68 15.29 6.00
CA ARG A 166 -8.33 16.13 4.85
C ARG A 166 -6.87 16.55 4.86
N SER A 167 -6.39 17.00 6.01
CA SER A 167 -4.98 17.42 6.16
C SER A 167 -4.01 16.25 6.04
N SER A 168 -4.35 15.06 6.56
CA SER A 168 -3.54 13.86 6.33
C SER A 168 -3.55 13.45 4.86
N LYS A 169 -4.69 13.49 4.15
CA LYS A 169 -4.72 13.22 2.70
C LYS A 169 -3.90 14.25 1.89
N LEU A 170 -3.83 15.51 2.32
CA LEU A 170 -2.89 16.49 1.76
C LEU A 170 -1.44 16.13 2.05
N ALA A 171 -1.13 15.69 3.27
CA ALA A 171 0.20 15.22 3.64
C ALA A 171 0.65 14.05 2.75
N ILE A 172 -0.24 13.10 2.42
CA ILE A 172 0.05 12.00 1.48
C ILE A 172 0.60 12.54 0.14
N LEU A 173 0.06 13.64 -0.39
CA LEU A 173 0.56 14.21 -1.65
C LEU A 173 2.01 14.66 -1.54
N ARG A 174 2.37 15.39 -0.47
CA ARG A 174 3.75 15.86 -0.23
C ARG A 174 4.70 14.72 0.15
N LEU A 175 4.23 13.74 0.91
CA LEU A 175 4.98 12.53 1.23
C LEU A 175 5.31 11.75 -0.04
N THR A 176 4.36 11.61 -0.97
CA THR A 176 4.57 10.92 -2.24
C THR A 176 5.68 11.57 -3.07
N GLU A 177 5.66 12.89 -3.22
CA GLU A 177 6.73 13.63 -3.91
C GLU A 177 8.09 13.41 -3.24
N SER A 178 8.12 13.50 -1.90
CA SER A 178 9.36 13.34 -1.11
C SER A 178 9.92 11.91 -1.24
N LEU A 179 9.06 10.91 -1.14
CA LEU A 179 9.40 9.49 -1.29
C LEU A 179 9.90 9.17 -2.71
N GLN A 180 9.33 9.80 -3.74
CA GLN A 180 9.79 9.66 -5.12
C GLN A 180 11.25 10.14 -5.27
N PHE A 181 11.59 11.32 -4.73
CA PHE A 181 12.97 11.82 -4.75
C PHE A 181 13.92 10.86 -4.02
N LEU A 182 13.53 10.37 -2.84
CA LEU A 182 14.33 9.43 -2.06
C LEU A 182 14.58 8.12 -2.82
N PHE A 183 13.55 7.55 -3.46
CA PHE A 183 13.67 6.30 -4.21
C PHE A 183 14.64 6.45 -5.39
N ILE A 184 14.51 7.52 -6.18
CA ILE A 184 15.39 7.79 -7.33
C ILE A 184 16.84 7.99 -6.88
N PHE A 185 17.05 8.79 -5.84
CA PHE A 185 18.39 9.06 -5.33
C PHE A 185 19.08 7.79 -4.81
N THR A 186 18.36 6.98 -4.05
CA THR A 186 18.88 5.72 -3.48
C THR A 186 19.19 4.71 -4.59
N ALA A 187 18.27 4.53 -5.54
CA ALA A 187 18.47 3.64 -6.67
C ALA A 187 19.68 4.04 -7.54
N SER A 188 19.94 5.34 -7.68
CA SER A 188 21.10 5.86 -8.44
C SER A 188 22.42 5.55 -7.73
N ARG A 189 22.45 5.65 -6.39
CA ARG A 189 23.63 5.28 -5.58
C ARG A 189 23.94 3.78 -5.64
N GLN A 190 22.91 2.93 -5.58
CA GLN A 190 23.10 1.48 -5.66
C GLN A 190 23.67 1.05 -7.02
N ASN A 191 23.21 1.68 -8.10
CA ASN A 191 23.77 1.45 -9.44
C ASN A 191 25.25 1.85 -9.52
N TYR A 192 25.66 2.96 -8.90
CA TYR A 192 27.06 3.40 -8.89
C TYR A 192 27.98 2.41 -8.16
N GLN A 193 27.54 1.87 -7.02
CA GLN A 193 28.32 0.90 -6.25
C GLN A 193 28.49 -0.45 -6.97
N ASN A 194 27.54 -0.86 -7.81
CA ASN A 194 27.61 -2.12 -8.56
C ASN A 194 28.46 -2.04 -9.84
N THR A 195 28.92 -0.85 -10.23
CA THR A 195 29.74 -0.62 -11.44
C THR A 195 31.23 -0.40 -11.16
N CYS A 196 31.64 -0.43 -9.88
CA CYS A 196 33.04 -0.30 -9.47
C CYS A 196 33.67 -1.65 -9.13
#